data_AF-A0A2R9BFQ6-F1
#
_entry.id   AF-A0A2R9BFQ6-F1
#
_cell.length_a   1.000
_cell.length_b   1.000
_cell.length_c   1.000
_cell.angle_alpha   90.00
_cell.angle_beta   90.00
_cell.angle_gamma   90.00
#
_symmetry.space_group_name_H-M   'P 1'
#
loop_
_entity.id
_entity.type
_entity.pdbx_description
1 polymer ?
#
loop_
_entity_poly.entity_id
_entity_poly.type
_entity_poly.pdbx_seq_one_letter_code
_entity_poly.pdbx_strand_id
1 'polypeptide(L)'
;MSRVLVPCHVKGTVALQVGDVWTSQGRPGVLVIDVTFPCVTPFEGITFKNYYTALLGRLRQENSHTPAKWVTCLWDYCLMPDPHSEEGAQEYVSLFKQQILCDMARISELHLILQQPSPLWLSFTVEELQIYQQGPKSPSMIFPKWLSHPVPCEQPALLHEGLPDPSRVSSEVQQMWALTEMIWASHTSARIGHFDVDGCYDLNLLSYT
;
A
#
# COMPACT_ATOMS: atom_id res chain seq x y z
N MET A 1 0.00 -2.11 12.19
CA MET A 1 -0.70 -2.80 11.08
C MET A 1 0.12 -2.62 9.82
N SER A 2 0.42 -3.70 9.11
CA SER A 2 1.22 -3.62 7.87
C SER A 2 0.38 -2.93 6.78
N ARG A 3 0.94 -1.95 6.08
CA ARG A 3 0.32 -1.31 4.90
C ARG A 3 0.92 -1.96 3.67
N VAL A 4 0.08 -2.30 2.69
CA VAL A 4 0.54 -2.91 1.44
C VAL A 4 0.33 -1.90 0.32
N LEU A 5 1.36 -1.69 -0.51
CA LEU A 5 1.27 -0.82 -1.68
C LEU A 5 0.32 -1.44 -2.71
N VAL A 6 -0.60 -0.64 -3.24
CA VAL A 6 -1.52 -1.04 -4.31
C VAL A 6 -0.84 -0.75 -5.66
N PRO A 7 -0.67 -1.75 -6.53
CA PRO A 7 -0.18 -1.51 -7.88
C PRO A 7 -1.14 -0.58 -8.64
N CYS A 8 -0.63 0.54 -9.13
CA CYS A 8 -1.39 1.49 -9.93
C CYS A 8 -0.52 2.09 -11.03
N HIS A 9 -1.16 2.60 -12.07
CA HIS A 9 -0.53 3.31 -13.16
C HIS A 9 -0.97 4.78 -13.11
N VAL A 10 -0.01 5.67 -12.89
CA VAL A 10 -0.23 7.12 -12.90
C VAL A 10 -0.03 7.62 -14.32
N LYS A 11 -1.09 8.14 -14.95
CA LYS A 11 -1.02 8.79 -16.26
C LYS A 11 -0.34 10.16 -16.12
N GLY A 12 0.17 10.68 -17.23
CA GLY A 12 0.76 12.01 -17.27
C GLY A 12 -0.25 13.10 -16.90
N THR A 13 0.26 14.18 -16.31
CA THR A 13 -0.55 15.31 -15.86
C THR A 13 -1.17 16.06 -17.03
N VAL A 14 -2.48 16.31 -16.98
CA VAL A 14 -3.21 17.07 -18.00
C VAL A 14 -3.58 18.44 -17.45
N ALA A 15 -3.23 19.48 -18.20
CA ALA A 15 -3.55 20.86 -17.87
C ALA A 15 -4.99 21.21 -18.31
N LEU A 16 -5.84 21.65 -17.37
CA LEU A 16 -7.19 22.07 -17.71
C LEU A 16 -7.21 23.54 -18.12
N GLN A 17 -7.63 23.81 -19.35
CA GLN A 17 -7.92 25.15 -19.84
C GLN A 17 -9.42 25.25 -20.13
N VAL A 18 -10.05 26.36 -19.70
CA VAL A 18 -11.47 26.63 -19.96
C VAL A 18 -11.55 27.70 -21.05
N GLY A 19 -11.96 27.31 -22.26
CA GLY A 19 -12.20 28.19 -23.41
C GLY A 19 -11.54 27.69 -24.71
N ASP A 20 -12.10 28.06 -25.86
CA ASP A 20 -11.59 27.69 -27.20
C ASP A 20 -10.29 28.40 -27.61
N VAL A 21 -9.81 29.31 -26.77
CA VAL A 21 -8.60 30.08 -27.07
C VAL A 21 -7.41 29.40 -26.42
N TRP A 22 -6.63 28.71 -27.25
CA TRP A 22 -5.24 28.36 -26.95
C TRP A 22 -4.42 29.65 -26.88
N THR A 23 -4.68 30.52 -25.90
CA THR A 23 -3.79 31.63 -25.64
C THR A 23 -2.49 31.00 -25.17
N SER A 24 -1.42 31.19 -25.95
CA SER A 24 -0.04 30.84 -25.61
C SER A 24 0.46 31.49 -24.29
N GLN A 25 -0.37 32.29 -23.63
CA GLN A 25 -0.13 32.94 -22.33
C GLN A 25 -1.04 32.45 -21.19
N GLY A 26 -2.09 31.67 -21.46
CA GLY A 26 -3.02 31.17 -20.44
C GLY A 26 -2.43 29.97 -19.70
N ARG A 27 -1.71 30.23 -18.60
CA ARG A 27 -1.15 29.15 -17.77
C ARG A 27 -2.27 28.52 -16.94
N PRO A 28 -2.45 27.21 -17.03
CA PRO A 28 -3.51 26.54 -16.30
C PRO A 28 -3.14 26.46 -14.81
N GLY A 29 -3.88 27.18 -13.96
CA GLY A 29 -3.81 27.03 -12.50
C GLY A 29 -4.45 25.74 -11.99
N VAL A 30 -4.84 24.82 -12.90
CA VAL A 30 -5.48 23.55 -12.59
C VAL A 30 -4.86 22.43 -13.41
N LEU A 31 -4.45 21.37 -12.75
CA LEU A 31 -3.91 20.15 -13.35
C LEU A 31 -4.74 18.94 -12.90
N VAL A 32 -4.82 17.93 -13.75
CA VAL A 32 -5.46 16.65 -13.44
C VAL A 32 -4.46 15.53 -13.60
N ILE A 33 -4.40 14.65 -12.59
CA ILE A 33 -3.64 13.41 -12.64
C ILE A 33 -4.63 12.25 -12.57
N ASP A 34 -4.57 11.40 -13.58
CA ASP A 34 -5.39 10.19 -13.64
C ASP A 34 -4.58 8.99 -13.15
N VAL A 35 -5.17 8.20 -12.27
CA VAL A 35 -4.59 6.98 -11.73
C VAL A 35 -5.52 5.82 -12.04
N THR A 36 -4.99 4.83 -12.74
CA THR A 36 -5.72 3.62 -13.12
C THR A 36 -5.18 2.41 -12.38
N PHE A 37 -6.08 1.49 -12.01
CA PHE A 37 -5.72 0.25 -11.33
C PHE A 37 -5.87 -0.93 -12.28
N PRO A 38 -4.96 -1.93 -12.26
CA PRO A 38 -5.03 -3.10 -13.14
C PRO A 38 -6.26 -3.98 -12.84
N CYS A 39 -6.72 -3.97 -11.59
CA CYS A 39 -7.95 -4.62 -11.16
C CYS A 39 -8.66 -3.74 -10.13
N VAL A 40 -9.97 -3.95 -9.97
CA VAL A 40 -10.74 -3.26 -8.92
C VAL A 40 -10.14 -3.62 -7.57
N THR A 41 -9.55 -2.63 -6.91
CA THR A 41 -8.84 -2.83 -5.63
C THR A 41 -9.38 -1.89 -4.56
N PRO A 42 -9.55 -2.38 -3.32
CA PRO A 42 -9.80 -1.51 -2.20
C PRO A 42 -8.51 -0.77 -1.81
N PHE A 43 -8.61 0.49 -1.39
CA PHE A 43 -7.48 1.15 -0.71
C PHE A 43 -7.92 1.94 0.52
N GLU A 44 -6.99 2.17 1.45
CA GLU A 44 -7.24 2.84 2.73
C GLU A 44 -6.68 4.25 2.80
N GLY A 45 -5.63 4.53 2.04
CA GLY A 45 -5.04 5.85 2.01
C GLY A 45 -4.15 6.10 0.80
N ILE A 46 -3.87 7.37 0.61
CA ILE A 46 -2.99 7.91 -0.43
C ILE A 46 -1.90 8.66 0.30
N THR A 47 -0.66 8.58 -0.17
CA THR A 47 0.43 9.45 0.27
C THR A 47 1.13 10.00 -0.94
N PHE A 48 1.56 11.24 -0.85
CA PHE A 48 2.32 11.91 -1.89
C PHE A 48 3.15 13.01 -1.26
N LYS A 49 4.17 13.45 -1.98
CA LYS A 49 4.91 14.65 -1.68
C LYS A 49 4.28 15.81 -2.45
N ASN A 50 3.89 16.87 -1.76
CA ASN A 50 3.42 18.07 -2.43
C ASN A 50 4.57 18.69 -3.25
N TYR A 51 4.26 19.21 -4.42
CA TYR A 51 5.17 20.04 -5.20
C TYR A 51 4.43 21.31 -5.62
N TYR A 52 4.41 22.30 -4.72
CA TYR A 52 3.78 23.61 -4.91
C TYR A 52 2.30 23.55 -5.33
N THR A 53 1.55 22.50 -4.97
CA THR A 53 0.10 22.48 -5.15
C THR A 53 -0.55 23.10 -3.92
N ALA A 54 -1.42 24.09 -4.11
CA ALA A 54 -2.09 24.75 -2.98
C ALA A 54 -3.32 23.99 -2.49
N LEU A 55 -4.11 23.45 -3.43
CA LEU A 55 -5.39 22.81 -3.15
C LEU A 55 -5.50 21.51 -3.95
N LEU A 56 -5.93 20.45 -3.28
CA LEU A 56 -6.42 19.23 -3.91
C LEU A 56 -7.94 19.32 -4.00
N GLY A 57 -8.42 19.83 -5.13
CA GLY A 57 -9.80 20.26 -5.32
C GLY A 57 -10.80 19.13 -5.33
N ARG A 58 -10.53 18.06 -6.08
CA ARG A 58 -11.42 16.88 -6.12
C ARG A 58 -10.64 15.59 -6.32
N LEU A 59 -10.98 14.60 -5.52
CA LEU A 59 -10.67 13.21 -5.78
C LEU A 59 -11.92 12.58 -6.40
N ARG A 60 -11.88 12.09 -7.64
CA ARG A 60 -13.01 11.39 -8.25
C ARG A 60 -12.74 9.90 -8.41
N GLN A 61 -13.74 9.08 -8.15
CA GLN A 61 -13.70 7.63 -8.39
C GLN A 61 -14.79 7.21 -9.37
N GLU A 62 -14.46 6.27 -10.25
CA GLU A 62 -15.46 5.53 -11.04
C GLU A 62 -15.86 4.22 -10.32
N ASN A 63 -17.17 3.96 -10.24
CA ASN A 63 -17.70 2.75 -9.60
C ASN A 63 -18.12 1.71 -10.64
N SER A 64 -17.52 0.52 -10.56
CA SER A 64 -17.86 -0.66 -11.39
C SER A 64 -19.33 -1.08 -11.36
N HIS A 65 -20.11 -0.72 -10.33
CA HIS A 65 -21.54 -1.05 -10.25
C HIS A 65 -22.44 -0.20 -11.15
N THR A 66 -22.01 1.01 -11.50
CA THR A 66 -22.72 1.93 -12.38
C THR A 66 -21.70 2.59 -13.30
N PRO A 67 -21.46 2.03 -14.50
CA PRO A 67 -20.27 2.31 -15.32
C PRO A 67 -20.27 3.69 -16.02
N ALA A 68 -20.64 4.77 -15.33
CA ALA A 68 -20.60 6.12 -15.91
C ALA A 68 -20.58 7.29 -14.90
N LYS A 69 -20.59 7.03 -13.58
CA LYS A 69 -20.75 8.11 -12.59
C LYS A 69 -19.51 8.30 -11.73
N TRP A 70 -18.80 9.39 -12.00
CA TRP A 70 -17.76 9.90 -11.11
C TRP A 70 -18.36 10.36 -9.78
N VAL A 71 -17.77 9.90 -8.67
CA VAL A 71 -18.14 10.32 -7.31
C VAL A 71 -17.02 11.18 -6.74
N THR A 72 -17.36 12.33 -6.13
CA THR A 72 -16.36 13.16 -5.45
C THR A 72 -16.12 12.63 -4.04
N CYS A 73 -14.86 12.29 -3.76
CA CYS A 73 -14.40 11.60 -2.57
C CYS A 73 -13.66 12.54 -1.60
N LEU A 74 -13.13 13.65 -2.08
CA LEU A 74 -12.47 14.67 -1.29
C LEU A 74 -12.76 16.02 -1.94
N TRP A 75 -12.94 17.06 -1.13
CA TRP A 75 -13.26 18.39 -1.60
C TRP A 75 -12.28 19.41 -1.03
N ASP A 76 -11.63 20.17 -1.90
CA ASP A 76 -10.78 21.34 -1.62
C ASP A 76 -9.86 21.16 -0.40
N TYR A 77 -9.09 20.08 -0.37
CA TYR A 77 -8.12 19.84 0.70
C TYR A 77 -6.94 20.82 0.56
N CYS A 78 -6.75 21.65 1.57
CA CYS A 78 -5.69 22.66 1.63
C CYS A 78 -4.33 21.99 1.90
N LEU A 79 -3.41 22.16 0.95
CA LEU A 79 -2.02 21.67 1.03
C LEU A 79 -1.04 22.81 1.34
N MET A 80 -1.38 24.04 0.97
CA MET A 80 -0.62 25.24 1.31
C MET A 80 -1.55 26.26 1.99
N PRO A 81 -1.30 26.64 3.25
CA PRO A 81 -2.12 27.62 3.97
C PRO A 81 -2.18 28.98 3.26
N ASP A 82 -1.04 29.44 2.75
CA ASP A 82 -0.93 30.58 1.84
C ASP A 82 -0.39 30.10 0.48
N PRO A 83 -1.21 30.12 -0.59
CA PRO A 83 -0.79 29.74 -1.93
C PRO A 83 0.38 30.55 -2.50
N HIS A 84 0.70 31.72 -1.94
CA HIS A 84 1.81 32.56 -2.38
C HIS A 84 3.12 32.31 -1.61
N SER A 85 3.09 31.48 -0.57
CA SER A 85 4.23 31.12 0.26
C SER A 85 4.79 29.72 -0.09
N GLU A 86 5.93 29.34 0.47
CA GLU A 86 6.49 27.99 0.33
C GLU A 86 6.00 27.01 1.43
N GLU A 87 5.20 27.48 2.38
CA GLU A 87 4.71 26.66 3.50
C GLU A 87 3.81 25.52 2.99
N GLY A 88 4.16 24.28 3.32
CA GLY A 88 3.47 23.07 2.84
C GLY A 88 3.79 22.67 1.39
N ALA A 89 4.56 23.46 0.65
CA ALA A 89 4.79 23.25 -0.79
C ALA A 89 5.61 21.98 -1.12
N GLN A 90 6.38 21.45 -0.17
CA GLN A 90 7.26 20.27 -0.34
C GLN A 90 7.03 19.20 0.74
N GLU A 91 5.86 19.23 1.39
CA GLU A 91 5.55 18.32 2.51
C GLU A 91 4.97 16.99 2.04
N TYR A 92 5.26 15.91 2.78
CA TYR A 92 4.59 14.63 2.59
C TYR A 92 3.21 14.65 3.24
N VAL A 93 2.19 14.41 2.43
CA VAL A 93 0.79 14.41 2.87
C VAL A 93 0.23 13.01 2.74
N SER A 94 -0.40 12.53 3.80
CA SER A 94 -1.13 11.27 3.80
C SER A 94 -2.62 11.52 4.01
N LEU A 95 -3.43 11.06 3.06
CA LEU A 95 -4.88 11.08 3.11
C LEU A 95 -5.40 9.72 3.53
N PHE A 96 -6.23 9.67 4.56
CA PHE A 96 -6.82 8.43 5.08
C PHE A 96 -8.34 8.42 4.94
N LYS A 97 -8.95 7.24 5.09
CA LYS A 97 -10.40 7.03 5.04
C LYS A 97 -11.25 8.07 5.79
N GLN A 98 -10.77 8.63 6.89
CA GLN A 98 -11.50 9.66 7.65
C GLN A 98 -11.70 10.97 6.88
N GLN A 99 -10.78 11.31 5.98
CA GLN A 99 -10.81 12.49 5.14
C GLN A 99 -11.52 12.23 3.80
N ILE A 100 -11.67 10.96 3.42
CA ILE A 100 -12.23 10.56 2.13
C ILE A 100 -13.70 10.13 2.31
N LEU A 101 -14.61 10.87 1.68
CA LEU A 101 -16.06 10.79 1.83
C LEU A 101 -16.72 9.61 1.10
N CYS A 102 -16.01 8.89 0.23
CA CYS A 102 -16.57 7.83 -0.61
C CYS A 102 -16.08 6.43 -0.19
N ASP A 103 -16.82 5.40 -0.62
CA ASP A 103 -16.44 4.01 -0.35
C ASP A 103 -15.29 3.56 -1.24
N MET A 104 -14.12 3.42 -0.61
CA MET A 104 -12.87 3.07 -1.26
C MET A 104 -12.72 1.59 -1.57
N ALA A 105 -13.78 0.79 -1.42
CA ALA A 105 -13.72 -0.67 -1.58
C ALA A 105 -13.59 -1.12 -3.05
N ARG A 106 -14.09 -0.33 -4.01
CA ARG A 106 -14.19 -0.73 -5.43
C ARG A 106 -13.80 0.39 -6.38
N ILE A 107 -12.49 0.64 -6.48
CA ILE A 107 -11.93 1.71 -7.32
C ILE A 107 -11.33 1.10 -8.59
N SER A 108 -11.73 1.60 -9.76
CA SER A 108 -11.11 1.29 -11.05
C SER A 108 -10.22 2.43 -11.57
N GLU A 109 -10.65 3.66 -11.36
CA GLU A 109 -9.94 4.87 -11.76
C GLU A 109 -10.11 5.97 -10.71
N LEU A 110 -9.09 6.81 -10.60
CA LEU A 110 -9.01 7.92 -9.65
C LEU A 110 -8.49 9.18 -10.35
N HIS A 111 -9.18 10.31 -10.19
CA HIS A 111 -8.74 11.61 -10.72
C HIS A 111 -8.38 12.55 -9.57
N LEU A 112 -7.14 13.03 -9.53
CA LEU A 112 -6.71 14.10 -8.64
C LEU A 112 -6.77 15.44 -9.38
N ILE A 113 -7.60 16.37 -8.92
CA ILE A 113 -7.62 17.74 -9.43
C ILE A 113 -6.75 18.62 -8.54
N LEU A 114 -5.58 19.00 -9.06
CA LEU A 114 -4.61 19.87 -8.39
C LEU A 114 -4.87 21.32 -8.79
N GLN A 115 -4.81 22.24 -7.84
CA GLN A 115 -4.99 23.66 -8.12
C GLN A 115 -3.88 24.49 -7.48
N GLN A 116 -3.45 25.50 -8.21
CA GLN A 116 -2.50 26.50 -7.76
C GLN A 116 -2.96 27.88 -8.26
N PRO A 117 -3.61 28.68 -7.38
CA PRO A 117 -4.11 30.00 -7.76
C PRO A 117 -3.01 31.06 -7.84
N SER A 118 -1.84 30.84 -7.23
CA SER A 118 -0.73 31.79 -7.27
C SER A 118 -0.02 31.75 -8.63
N PRO A 119 0.20 32.90 -9.28
CA PRO A 119 0.94 32.97 -10.53
C PRO A 119 2.45 32.79 -10.37
N LEU A 120 2.96 32.76 -9.12
CA LEU A 120 4.38 32.61 -8.83
C LEU A 120 4.87 31.19 -9.15
N TRP A 121 4.02 30.19 -8.98
CA TRP A 121 4.37 28.79 -9.13
C TRP A 121 4.04 28.32 -10.55
N LEU A 122 5.05 28.36 -11.42
CA LEU A 122 4.89 28.01 -12.83
C LEU A 122 4.76 26.49 -13.07
N SER A 123 5.27 25.70 -12.12
CA SER A 123 5.22 24.25 -12.12
C SER A 123 4.73 23.79 -10.76
N PHE A 124 3.63 23.05 -10.75
CA PHE A 124 3.11 22.41 -9.56
C PHE A 124 2.61 21.02 -9.91
N THR A 125 2.66 20.10 -8.96
CA THR A 125 2.16 18.72 -9.09
C THR A 125 2.13 18.07 -7.70
N VAL A 126 1.88 16.77 -7.68
CA VAL A 126 2.29 15.90 -6.57
C VAL A 126 3.35 14.91 -7.08
N GLU A 127 4.32 14.60 -6.23
CA GLU A 127 5.39 13.65 -6.49
C GLU A 127 5.21 12.42 -5.59
N GLU A 128 5.90 11.32 -5.93
CA GLU A 128 5.96 10.12 -5.08
C GLU A 128 4.57 9.60 -4.64
N LEU A 129 3.60 9.69 -5.54
CA LEU A 129 2.23 9.24 -5.29
C LEU A 129 2.21 7.72 -5.02
N GLN A 130 1.77 7.35 -3.83
CA GLN A 130 1.64 5.98 -3.37
C GLN A 130 0.24 5.75 -2.81
N ILE A 131 -0.35 4.61 -3.16
CA ILE A 131 -1.67 4.21 -2.72
C ILE A 131 -1.51 2.94 -1.89
N TYR A 132 -2.11 2.90 -0.71
CA TYR A 132 -1.98 1.78 0.21
C TYR A 132 -3.33 1.19 0.57
N GLN A 133 -3.36 -0.13 0.71
CA GLN A 133 -4.46 -0.88 1.29
C GLN A 133 -4.07 -1.36 2.70
N GLN A 134 -5.09 -1.69 3.50
CA GLN A 134 -4.86 -2.43 4.74
C GLN A 134 -4.16 -3.73 4.36
N GLY A 135 -2.98 -3.98 4.92
CA GLY A 135 -2.44 -5.33 4.88
C GLY A 135 -3.42 -6.29 5.54
N PRO A 136 -3.30 -7.59 5.26
CA PRO A 136 -4.12 -8.60 5.92
C PRO A 136 -4.10 -8.29 7.42
N LYS A 137 -5.29 -8.07 7.99
CA LYS A 137 -5.44 -8.01 9.44
C LYS A 137 -4.73 -9.26 9.93
N SER A 138 -3.63 -9.10 10.66
CA SER A 138 -3.07 -10.21 11.43
C SER A 138 -4.29 -10.88 12.05
N PRO A 139 -4.52 -12.19 11.85
CA PRO A 139 -5.71 -12.85 12.36
C PRO A 139 -5.85 -12.35 13.78
N SER A 140 -6.95 -11.66 14.07
CA SER A 140 -7.11 -11.02 15.38
C SER A 140 -6.66 -12.09 16.35
N MET A 141 -5.60 -11.83 17.11
CA MET A 141 -5.29 -12.73 18.21
C MET A 141 -6.54 -12.59 19.07
N ILE A 142 -7.50 -13.48 18.84
CA ILE A 142 -8.50 -13.86 19.79
C ILE A 142 -7.59 -14.39 20.88
N PHE A 143 -7.20 -13.51 21.80
CA PHE A 143 -6.45 -13.90 22.98
C PHE A 143 -7.32 -14.98 23.58
N PRO A 144 -6.89 -16.26 23.50
CA PRO A 144 -7.73 -17.30 24.00
C PRO A 144 -7.94 -17.01 25.48
N LYS A 145 -9.19 -17.10 25.96
CA LYS A 145 -9.60 -16.57 27.27
C LYS A 145 -8.72 -17.03 28.44
N TRP A 146 -8.00 -18.15 28.30
CA TRP A 146 -7.01 -18.67 29.25
C TRP A 146 -5.77 -17.79 29.42
N LEU A 147 -5.41 -16.94 28.44
CA LEU A 147 -4.33 -15.95 28.56
C LEU A 147 -4.82 -14.62 29.16
N SER A 148 -6.14 -14.39 29.18
CA SER A 148 -6.74 -13.15 29.70
C SER A 148 -6.84 -13.16 31.23
N HIS A 149 -6.55 -14.28 31.87
CA HIS A 149 -6.61 -14.45 33.32
C HIS A 149 -5.28 -15.02 33.79
N PRO A 150 -4.42 -14.24 34.49
CA PRO A 150 -3.40 -14.86 35.32
C PRO A 150 -4.15 -15.71 36.34
N VAL A 151 -4.13 -17.03 36.17
CA VAL A 151 -4.60 -17.97 37.18
C VAL A 151 -3.87 -17.58 38.48
N PRO A 152 -4.58 -17.26 39.57
CA PRO A 152 -3.92 -17.13 40.86
C PRO A 152 -3.17 -18.42 41.10
N CYS A 153 -1.85 -18.32 41.26
CA CYS A 153 -0.99 -19.45 41.56
C CYS A 153 -1.43 -20.04 42.90
N GLU A 154 -2.35 -21.01 42.86
CA GLU A 154 -2.46 -21.98 43.93
C GLU A 154 -1.15 -22.76 43.91
N GLN A 155 -0.29 -22.48 44.87
CA GLN A 155 0.94 -23.21 45.11
C GLN A 155 0.59 -24.70 45.21
N PRO A 156 1.06 -25.55 44.29
CA PRO A 156 0.96 -26.98 44.50
C PRO A 156 1.97 -27.34 45.57
N ALA A 157 1.50 -27.98 46.63
CA ALA A 157 2.36 -28.64 47.59
C ALA A 157 3.38 -29.52 46.86
N LEU A 158 4.64 -29.36 47.26
CA LEU A 158 5.81 -30.15 46.87
C LEU A 158 5.46 -31.62 46.60
N LEU A 159 5.52 -32.05 45.34
CA LEU A 159 5.82 -33.43 44.95
C LEU A 159 6.65 -33.42 43.66
N HIS A 160 7.96 -33.58 43.84
CA HIS A 160 8.92 -33.89 42.79
C HIS A 160 8.74 -35.35 42.36
N GLU A 161 8.37 -35.60 41.10
CA GLU A 161 8.97 -36.64 40.25
C GLU A 161 8.37 -36.57 38.84
N GLY A 162 9.21 -36.29 37.82
CA GLY A 162 8.86 -36.55 36.42
C GLY A 162 8.95 -35.37 35.44
N LEU A 163 9.21 -34.13 35.89
CA LEU A 163 9.39 -33.01 34.96
C LEU A 163 10.87 -32.94 34.48
N PRO A 164 11.14 -32.87 33.16
CA PRO A 164 12.50 -32.74 32.67
C PRO A 164 13.14 -31.44 33.15
N ASP A 165 14.44 -31.51 33.45
CA ASP A 165 15.22 -30.39 33.97
C ASP A 165 15.09 -29.17 33.03
N PRO A 166 14.53 -28.04 33.51
CA PRO A 166 14.28 -26.86 32.68
C PRO A 166 15.56 -26.28 32.10
N SER A 167 16.69 -26.40 32.81
CA SER A 167 17.98 -25.91 32.30
C SER A 167 18.48 -26.77 31.14
N ARG A 168 18.24 -28.07 31.20
CA ARG A 168 18.59 -29.02 30.16
C ARG A 168 17.72 -28.86 28.92
N VAL A 169 16.39 -28.73 29.10
CA VAL A 169 15.46 -28.46 27.99
C VAL A 169 15.80 -27.13 27.32
N SER A 170 16.09 -26.08 28.12
CA SER A 170 16.53 -24.79 27.58
C SER A 170 17.82 -24.91 26.79
N SER A 171 18.81 -25.65 27.29
CA SER A 171 20.08 -25.86 26.60
C SER A 171 19.91 -26.61 25.28
N GLU A 172 19.07 -27.64 25.24
CA GLU A 172 18.80 -28.43 24.02
C GLU A 172 18.10 -27.55 22.95
N VAL A 173 17.13 -26.72 23.36
CA VAL A 173 16.47 -25.77 22.46
C VAL A 173 17.43 -24.69 21.96
N GLN A 174 18.29 -24.16 22.84
CA GLN A 174 19.29 -23.15 22.46
C GLN A 174 20.33 -23.73 21.48
N GLN A 175 20.76 -24.98 21.68
CA GLN A 175 21.63 -25.68 20.74
C GLN A 175 20.97 -25.87 19.38
N MET A 176 19.69 -26.27 19.36
CA MET A 176 18.94 -26.43 18.12
C MET A 176 18.81 -25.10 17.37
N TRP A 177 18.52 -24.00 18.07
CA TRP A 177 18.50 -22.66 17.48
C TRP A 177 19.85 -22.25 16.91
N ALA A 178 20.95 -22.53 17.62
CA ALA A 178 22.29 -22.23 17.13
C ALA A 178 22.64 -23.02 15.86
N LEU A 179 22.23 -24.29 15.77
CA LEU A 179 22.41 -25.12 14.56
C LEU A 179 21.59 -24.59 13.39
N THR A 180 20.34 -24.19 13.62
CA THR A 180 19.49 -23.57 12.58
C THR A 180 20.14 -22.30 12.04
N GLU A 181 20.58 -21.40 12.91
CA GLU A 181 21.28 -20.17 12.50
C GLU A 181 22.57 -20.48 11.71
N MET A 182 23.33 -21.50 12.10
CA MET A 182 24.51 -21.93 11.32
C MET A 182 24.15 -22.50 9.95
N ILE A 183 23.05 -23.26 9.81
CA ILE A 183 22.56 -23.73 8.49
C ILE A 183 22.16 -22.54 7.62
N TRP A 184 21.42 -21.58 8.18
CA TRP A 184 21.05 -20.35 7.48
C TRP A 184 22.27 -19.54 7.06
N ALA A 185 23.25 -19.36 7.94
CA ALA A 185 24.48 -18.63 7.64
C ALA A 185 25.41 -19.36 6.66
N SER A 186 25.32 -20.69 6.59
CA SER A 186 26.15 -21.54 5.71
C SER A 186 25.51 -21.86 4.36
N HIS A 187 24.31 -21.31 4.06
CA HIS A 187 23.72 -21.35 2.71
C HIS A 187 24.61 -20.59 1.72
N THR A 188 25.65 -21.28 1.24
CA THR A 188 26.27 -20.99 -0.05
C THR A 188 25.22 -21.26 -1.12
N SER A 189 25.19 -20.37 -2.12
CA SER A 189 24.25 -20.34 -3.24
C SER A 189 24.42 -21.54 -4.19
N ALA A 190 24.22 -22.76 -3.69
CA ALA A 190 24.01 -23.95 -4.50
C ALA A 190 22.51 -24.09 -4.70
N ARG A 191 22.02 -23.64 -5.86
CA ARG A 191 20.63 -23.79 -6.30
C ARG A 191 20.26 -25.27 -6.20
N ILE A 192 19.46 -25.64 -5.20
CA ILE A 192 18.70 -26.87 -5.24
C ILE A 192 17.72 -26.69 -6.42
N GLY A 193 18.08 -27.32 -7.53
CA GLY A 193 17.29 -27.32 -8.75
C GLY A 193 16.00 -28.06 -8.48
N HIS A 194 14.93 -27.32 -8.23
CA HIS A 194 13.61 -27.82 -8.59
C HIS A 194 13.59 -27.88 -10.12
N PHE A 195 13.78 -29.08 -10.66
CA PHE A 195 13.47 -29.40 -12.03
C PHE A 195 11.94 -29.38 -12.15
N ASP A 196 11.37 -28.27 -12.62
CA ASP A 196 10.00 -28.29 -13.11
C ASP A 196 10.06 -29.00 -14.47
N VAL A 197 9.66 -30.27 -14.49
CA VAL A 197 9.56 -31.05 -15.71
C VAL A 197 8.24 -30.62 -16.35
N ASP A 198 8.31 -29.68 -17.29
CA ASP A 198 7.17 -29.32 -18.13
C ASP A 198 6.67 -30.60 -18.81
N GLY A 199 5.46 -31.02 -18.43
CA GLY A 199 4.81 -32.26 -18.85
C GLY A 199 4.42 -32.28 -20.32
N CYS A 200 5.40 -32.23 -21.22
CA CYS A 200 5.23 -32.40 -22.65
C CYS A 200 6.16 -33.53 -23.13
N TYR A 201 5.77 -34.77 -22.86
CA TYR A 201 6.28 -35.91 -23.62
C TYR A 201 5.63 -35.88 -25.00
N ASP A 202 6.31 -35.34 -26.00
CA ASP A 202 5.98 -35.62 -27.39
C ASP A 202 6.82 -36.82 -27.84
N LEU A 203 6.23 -38.01 -27.67
CA LEU A 203 6.76 -39.27 -28.20
C LEU A 203 6.55 -39.26 -29.72
N ASN A 204 7.46 -38.61 -30.44
CA ASN A 204 7.59 -38.82 -31.88
C ASN A 204 8.14 -40.23 -32.12
N LEU A 205 7.23 -41.20 -32.13
CA LEU A 205 7.46 -42.52 -32.71
C LEU A 205 7.76 -42.34 -34.19
N LEU A 206 9.04 -42.45 -34.53
CA LEU A 206 9.51 -42.69 -35.88
C LEU A 206 8.80 -43.93 -36.43
N SER A 207 7.78 -43.74 -37.26
CA SER A 207 7.32 -44.79 -38.16
C SER A 207 8.23 -44.78 -39.39
N TYR A 208 9.22 -45.67 -39.37
CA TYR A 208 9.85 -46.17 -40.59
C TYR A 208 8.84 -47.06 -41.32
N THR A 209 8.36 -46.62 -42.48
CA THR A 209 8.10 -47.45 -43.67
C THR A 209 8.12 -46.56 -44.89
#